data_AF-A0A5C7Z9P8-F1
#
_entry.id   AF-A0A5C7Z9P8-F1
#
_cell.length_a   1.000
_cell.length_b   1.000
_cell.length_c   1.000
_cell.angle_alpha   90.00
_cell.angle_beta   90.00
_cell.angle_gamma   90.00
#
_symmetry.space_group_name_H-M   'P 1'
#
loop_
_entity.id
_entity.type
_entity.pdbx_description
1 polymer ?
#
loop_
_entity_poly.entity_id
_entity_poly.type
_entity_poly.pdbx_seq_one_letter_code
_entity_poly.pdbx_strand_id
1 'polypeptide(L)'
;MKIKRENIIAMINKQTTLGGRSEFEYAIQNGKLLLRFGKMINFLEVKEDWIINVKDRIEELKDKNPKFKTQTSLYNKKIWHDCPNNRTCPYVACLIINQKI
;
A
#
# COMPACT_ATOMS: atom_id res chain seq x y z
N MET A 1 -0.19 -11.04 -9.34
CA MET A 1 -1.37 -11.82 -9.78
C MET A 1 -2.62 -11.03 -9.42
N LYS A 2 -3.70 -11.09 -10.23
CA LYS A 2 -5.00 -10.44 -9.91
C LYS A 2 -5.93 -11.49 -9.31
N ILE A 3 -6.46 -11.23 -8.11
CA ILE A 3 -7.35 -12.15 -7.37
C ILE A 3 -8.74 -11.51 -7.30
N LYS A 4 -9.79 -12.27 -7.61
CA LYS A 4 -11.16 -11.77 -7.49
C LYS A 4 -11.63 -11.78 -6.03
N ARG A 5 -12.61 -10.94 -5.69
CA ARG A 5 -13.09 -10.79 -4.31
C ARG A 5 -13.66 -12.10 -3.74
N GLU A 6 -14.41 -12.84 -4.55
CA GLU A 6 -15.02 -14.12 -4.17
C GLU A 6 -14.00 -15.22 -3.83
N ASN A 7 -12.74 -15.07 -4.24
CA ASN A 7 -11.65 -15.98 -3.92
C ASN A 7 -10.97 -15.65 -2.57
N ILE A 8 -11.34 -14.54 -1.93
CA ILE A 8 -10.74 -14.09 -0.67
C ILE A 8 -11.59 -14.60 0.48
N ILE A 9 -11.00 -15.46 1.31
CA ILE A 9 -11.63 -16.05 2.49
C ILE A 9 -11.35 -15.18 3.72
N ALA A 10 -10.25 -14.42 3.71
CA ALA A 10 -9.88 -13.50 4.78
C ALA A 10 -10.82 -12.30 4.89
N MET A 11 -10.87 -11.69 6.08
CA MET A 11 -11.63 -10.46 6.30
C MET A 11 -11.08 -9.31 5.44
N ILE A 12 -11.97 -8.68 4.67
CA ILE A 12 -11.66 -7.50 3.88
C ILE A 12 -11.86 -6.26 4.75
N ASN A 13 -10.78 -5.51 4.96
CA ASN A 13 -10.75 -4.28 5.71
C ASN A 13 -10.77 -3.07 4.77
N LYS A 14 -11.26 -1.94 5.27
CA LYS A 14 -11.22 -0.64 4.59
C LYS A 14 -10.31 0.32 5.35
N GLN A 15 -9.58 1.13 4.61
CA GLN A 15 -8.68 2.14 5.18
C GLN A 15 -8.63 3.37 4.28
N THR A 16 -8.46 4.55 4.89
CA THR A 16 -8.24 5.80 4.17
C THR A 16 -6.75 5.99 3.91
N THR A 17 -6.37 6.44 2.71
CA THR A 17 -5.00 6.82 2.36
C THR A 17 -4.43 7.87 3.31
N LEU A 18 -3.10 7.95 3.39
CA LEU A 18 -2.40 9.06 4.04
C LEU A 18 -2.97 10.41 3.59
N GLY A 19 -3.27 11.28 4.55
CA GLY A 19 -3.86 12.59 4.28
C GLY A 19 -5.36 12.58 3.92
N GLY A 20 -6.06 11.44 4.06
CA GLY A 20 -7.52 11.39 4.03
C GLY A 20 -8.17 11.45 2.64
N ARG A 21 -7.39 11.38 1.56
CA ARG A 21 -7.88 11.77 0.21
C ARG A 21 -8.71 10.71 -0.52
N SER A 22 -8.52 9.43 -0.22
CA SER A 22 -9.19 8.32 -0.88
C SER A 22 -9.24 7.09 0.01
N GLU A 23 -10.16 6.17 -0.25
CA GLU A 23 -10.25 4.89 0.45
C GLU A 23 -9.74 3.73 -0.40
N PHE A 24 -9.27 2.70 0.29
CA PHE A 24 -8.88 1.44 -0.31
C PHE A 24 -9.24 0.28 0.62
N GLU A 25 -9.31 -0.90 0.04
CA GLU A 25 -9.53 -2.14 0.76
C GLU A 25 -8.27 -2.99 0.77
N TYR A 26 -8.10 -3.75 1.84
CA TYR A 26 -7.01 -4.70 1.98
C TYR A 26 -7.45 -5.98 2.68
N ALA A 27 -6.73 -7.06 2.41
CA ALA A 27 -6.87 -8.34 3.09
C ALA A 27 -5.50 -9.00 3.22
N ILE A 28 -5.29 -9.79 4.28
CA ILE A 28 -4.10 -10.63 4.45
C ILE A 28 -4.56 -12.07 4.35
N GLN A 29 -4.08 -12.80 3.33
CA GLN A 29 -4.44 -14.20 3.12
C GLN A 29 -3.18 -15.00 2.84
N ASN A 30 -2.97 -16.07 3.62
CA ASN A 30 -1.80 -16.95 3.49
C ASN A 30 -0.47 -16.18 3.50
N GLY A 31 -0.33 -15.19 4.39
CA GLY A 31 0.86 -14.32 4.50
C GLY A 31 1.00 -13.27 3.38
N LYS A 32 0.08 -13.22 2.41
CA LYS A 32 0.12 -12.28 1.28
C LYS A 32 -0.79 -11.09 1.52
N LEU A 33 -0.28 -9.89 1.26
CA LEU A 33 -1.07 -8.67 1.27
C LEU A 33 -1.79 -8.48 -0.07
N LEU A 34 -3.11 -8.32 0.01
CA LEU A 34 -3.97 -8.06 -1.13
C LEU A 34 -4.54 -6.64 -1.02
N LEU A 35 -4.46 -5.84 -2.09
CA LEU A 35 -4.95 -4.46 -2.12
C LEU A 35 -5.94 -4.22 -3.24
N ARG A 36 -6.98 -3.44 -2.97
CA ARG A 36 -7.96 -2.99 -3.95
C ARG A 36 -8.26 -1.50 -3.74
N PHE A 37 -8.24 -0.71 -4.81
CA PHE A 37 -8.44 0.73 -4.74
C PHE A 37 -9.23 1.23 -5.94
N GLY A 38 -9.95 2.35 -5.77
CA GLY A 38 -10.84 2.91 -6.80
C GLY A 38 -11.97 1.96 -7.21
N LYS A 39 -12.34 1.96 -8.49
CA LYS A 39 -13.42 1.11 -9.05
C LYS A 39 -12.93 -0.28 -9.48
N MET A 40 -11.78 -0.74 -8.99
CA MET A 40 -11.24 -2.05 -9.37
C MET A 40 -12.07 -3.18 -8.76
N ILE A 41 -12.41 -4.18 -9.56
CA ILE A 41 -13.13 -5.37 -9.08
C ILE A 41 -12.17 -6.33 -8.38
N ASN A 42 -10.94 -6.44 -8.91
CA ASN A 42 -9.93 -7.38 -8.46
C ASN A 42 -8.99 -6.78 -7.42
N PHE A 43 -8.53 -7.61 -6.49
CA PHE A 43 -7.41 -7.35 -5.62
C PHE A 43 -6.08 -7.62 -6.34
N LEU A 44 -5.10 -6.78 -6.04
CA LEU A 44 -3.71 -6.95 -6.45
C LEU A 44 -2.94 -7.56 -5.29
N GLU A 45 -2.26 -8.67 -5.56
CA GLU A 45 -1.26 -9.19 -4.65
C GLU A 45 -0.04 -8.26 -4.64
N VAL A 46 0.29 -7.77 -3.44
CA VAL A 46 1.50 -6.98 -3.19
C VAL A 46 2.63 -7.95 -2.98
N LYS A 47 3.67 -7.80 -3.79
CA LYS A 47 4.88 -8.59 -3.64
C LYS A 47 5.68 -8.13 -2.42
N GLU A 48 6.40 -9.05 -1.79
CA GLU A 48 7.14 -8.81 -0.55
C GLU A 48 8.28 -7.79 -0.72
N ASP A 49 9.00 -7.85 -1.84
CA ASP A 49 9.99 -6.85 -2.26
C ASP A 49 9.43 -5.42 -2.21
N TRP A 50 8.19 -5.21 -2.65
CA TRP A 50 7.56 -3.88 -2.61
C TRP A 50 7.30 -3.42 -1.18
N ILE A 51 6.94 -4.33 -0.27
CA ILE A 51 6.71 -3.99 1.13
C ILE A 51 8.04 -3.54 1.77
N ILE A 52 9.12 -4.27 1.51
CA ILE A 52 10.47 -3.94 1.98
C ILE A 52 10.89 -2.56 1.47
N ASN A 53 10.78 -2.34 0.15
CA ASN A 53 11.17 -1.07 -0.47
C ASN A 53 10.37 0.13 0.06
N VAL A 54 9.09 -0.07 0.39
CA VAL A 54 8.26 0.97 1.02
C VAL A 54 8.66 1.21 2.48
N LYS A 55 9.01 0.17 3.24
CA LYS A 55 9.52 0.31 4.62
C LYS A 55 10.80 1.13 4.65
N ASP A 56 11.78 0.78 3.82
CA ASP A 56 13.05 1.50 3.72
C ASP A 56 12.83 2.98 3.38
N ARG A 57 11.89 3.26 2.47
CA ARG A 57 11.51 4.63 2.13
C ARG A 57 10.87 5.39 3.29
N ILE A 58 10.05 4.74 4.09
CA ILE A 58 9.46 5.34 5.29
C ILE A 58 10.57 5.73 6.27
N GLU A 59 11.55 4.85 6.51
CA GLU A 59 12.69 5.15 7.38
C GLU A 59 13.52 6.31 6.84
N GLU A 60 13.85 6.33 5.55
CA GLU A 60 14.62 7.43 4.95
C GLU A 60 13.89 8.79 5.07
N LEU A 61 12.56 8.78 4.96
CA LEU A 61 11.74 10.00 4.99
C LEU A 61 11.47 10.50 6.42
N LYS A 62 11.50 9.62 7.43
CA LYS A 62 11.30 10.00 8.84
C LYS A 62 12.19 11.16 9.26
N ASP A 63 13.46 11.08 8.89
CA ASP A 63 14.46 12.06 9.31
C ASP A 63 14.49 13.30 8.39
N LYS A 64 14.13 13.12 7.11
CA LYS A 64 14.28 14.16 6.08
C LYS A 64 13.06 15.06 5.92
N ASN A 65 11.86 14.63 6.33
CA ASN A 65 10.63 15.38 6.08
C ASN A 65 9.60 15.22 7.20
N PRO A 66 9.32 16.25 8.02
CA PRO A 66 8.36 16.15 9.13
C PRO A 66 6.91 15.83 8.71
N LYS A 67 6.56 16.04 7.42
CA LYS A 67 5.23 15.74 6.87
C LYS A 67 5.15 14.38 6.17
N PHE A 68 6.16 13.51 6.33
CA PHE A 68 6.20 12.25 5.59
C PHE A 68 4.97 11.36 5.81
N LYS A 69 4.47 11.30 7.05
CA LYS A 69 3.29 10.47 7.39
C LYS A 69 1.99 10.90 6.74
N THR A 70 1.90 12.12 6.19
CA THR A 70 0.62 12.65 5.69
C THR A 70 0.60 12.86 4.18
N GLN A 71 1.74 12.81 3.49
CA GLN A 71 1.83 13.12 2.06
C GLN A 71 1.97 11.86 1.19
N THR A 72 0.86 11.46 0.58
CA THR A 72 0.79 10.34 -0.38
C THR A 72 1.77 10.48 -1.55
N SER A 73 2.03 11.71 -2.00
CA SER A 73 2.92 12.01 -3.14
C SER A 73 4.37 11.58 -2.90
N LEU A 74 4.83 11.49 -1.64
CA LEU A 74 6.19 11.07 -1.31
C LEU A 74 6.45 9.59 -1.62
N TYR A 75 5.36 8.82 -1.75
CA TYR A 75 5.34 7.39 -2.04
C TYR A 75 4.90 7.10 -3.49
N ASN A 76 4.53 8.15 -4.26
CA ASN A 76 4.23 8.07 -5.70
C ASN A 76 5.44 8.60 -6.49
N LYS A 77 6.26 7.74 -7.07
CA LYS A 77 7.37 8.19 -7.96
C LYS A 77 7.43 7.41 -9.27
N LYS A 78 7.83 8.14 -10.32
CA LYS A 78 7.93 7.64 -11.71
C LYS A 78 9.21 6.83 -11.97
N ILE A 79 10.28 7.06 -11.20
CA ILE A 79 11.56 6.33 -11.28
C ILE A 79 12.09 6.15 -9.84
N TRP A 80 12.33 4.89 -9.43
CA TRP A 80 13.45 4.55 -8.53
C TRP A 80 13.90 3.06 -8.56
N HIS A 81 13.56 2.34 -9.63
CA HIS A 81 13.87 0.92 -9.87
C HIS A 81 13.29 -0.16 -8.93
N ASP A 82 12.67 0.17 -7.79
CA ASP A 82 12.18 -0.90 -6.89
C ASP A 82 10.80 -0.70 -6.22
N CYS A 83 10.16 0.46 -6.37
CA CYS A 83 8.70 0.54 -6.27
C CYS A 83 8.19 0.66 -7.69
N PRO A 84 7.47 -0.33 -8.25
CA PRO A 84 6.89 -0.15 -9.56
C PRO A 84 5.98 1.07 -9.47
N ASN A 85 5.83 1.74 -10.61
CA ASN A 85 5.03 2.95 -10.85
C ASN A 85 3.51 2.66 -10.69
N ASN A 86 3.19 1.91 -9.65
CA ASN A 86 1.94 1.29 -9.34
C ASN A 86 1.39 2.08 -8.18
N ARG A 87 0.15 2.51 -8.36
CA ARG A 87 -0.67 3.21 -7.37
C ARG A 87 -0.66 2.54 -5.98
N THR A 88 -0.19 1.29 -5.88
CA THR A 88 -0.01 0.44 -4.71
C THR A 88 0.90 1.00 -3.60
N CYS A 89 2.05 1.60 -3.91
CA CYS A 89 3.06 1.95 -2.89
C CYS A 89 2.53 2.90 -1.78
N PRO A 90 1.77 3.97 -2.09
CA PRO A 90 1.17 4.80 -1.04
C PRO A 90 0.13 4.09 -0.16
N TYR A 91 -0.59 3.11 -0.69
CA TYR A 91 -1.53 2.31 0.10
C TYR A 91 -0.78 1.37 1.05
N VAL A 92 0.31 0.75 0.59
CA VAL A 92 1.22 -0.05 1.42
C VAL A 92 1.83 0.80 2.53
N ALA A 93 2.31 2.01 2.18
CA ALA A 93 2.89 2.94 3.15
C ALA A 93 1.87 3.32 4.24
N CYS A 94 0.60 3.55 3.84
CA CYS A 94 -0.48 3.81 4.76
C CYS A 94 -0.68 2.67 5.76
N LEU A 95 -0.66 1.41 5.30
CA LEU A 95 -0.84 0.26 6.19
C LEU A 95 0.36 0.09 7.14
N ILE A 96 1.60 0.22 6.67
CA ILE A 96 2.82 0.11 7.49
C ILE A 96 2.82 1.19 8.59
N ILE A 97 2.57 2.44 8.23
CA ILE A 97 2.60 3.57 9.19
C ILE A 97 1.52 3.39 10.28
N ASN A 98 0.38 2.79 9.93
CA ASN A 98 -0.71 2.50 10.86
C ASN A 98 -0.62 1.09 11.48
N GLN A 99 0.51 0.39 11.31
CA GLN A 99 0.77 -0.95 11.85
C GLN A 99 -0.32 -1.99 11.50
N LYS A 100 -0.94 -1.86 10.33
CA LYS A 100 -1.93 -2.82 9.82
C LYS A 100 -1.30 -4.01 9.10
N ILE A 101 0.01 -3.94 8.83
CA ILE A 101 0.91 -4.95 8.25
C ILE A 101 2.35 -4.69 8.70
#